data_AF-A0A259MIM8-F1
#
_entry.id   AF-A0A259MIM8-F1
#
_cell.length_a   1.000
_cell.length_b   1.000
_cell.length_c   1.000
_cell.angle_alpha   90.00
_cell.angle_beta   90.00
_cell.angle_gamma   90.00
#
_symmetry.space_group_name_H-M   'P 1'
#
loop_
_entity.id
_entity.type
_entity.pdbx_description
1 polymer ?
#
loop_
_entity_poly.entity_id
_entity_poly.type
_entity_poly.pdbx_seq_one_letter_code
_entity_poly.pdbx_strand_id
1 'polypeptide(L)'
;MPVQWTISHTDRLVVAVARDKVTVSDIERYFAGVTADGAMGYRKIFEITHTPEALSDENLRVLGARVVLYAQHGQVGPLAIVAASDRSFGQAKTFAAAATARRPLAIFRELHLAREWLDAQPAPDG
;
A
#
# COMPACT_ATOMS: atom_id res chain seq x y z
N MET A 1 11.16 11.46 -6.59
CA MET A 1 9.75 11.14 -6.29
C MET A 1 9.74 10.48 -4.92
N PRO A 2 8.96 10.99 -3.95
CA PRO A 2 9.00 10.52 -2.56
C PRO A 2 8.40 9.12 -2.38
N VAL A 3 7.69 8.60 -3.38
CA VAL A 3 7.28 7.18 -3.44
C VAL A 3 8.05 6.52 -4.57
N GLN A 4 8.85 5.51 -4.23
CA GLN A 4 9.55 4.66 -5.18
C GLN A 4 8.93 3.27 -5.13
N TRP A 5 8.82 2.59 -6.27
CA TRP A 5 8.31 1.22 -6.28
C TRP A 5 9.06 0.34 -7.28
N THR A 6 8.99 -0.96 -7.03
CA THR A 6 9.50 -2.00 -7.91
C THR A 6 8.43 -3.08 -8.06
N ILE A 7 8.30 -3.62 -9.27
CA ILE A 7 7.34 -4.66 -9.60
C ILE A 7 8.13 -5.93 -9.97
N SER A 8 7.94 -6.99 -9.20
CA SER A 8 8.37 -8.35 -9.58
C SER A 8 7.18 -9.08 -10.18
N HIS A 9 7.17 -9.26 -11.50
CA HIS A 9 6.14 -10.05 -12.17
C HIS A 9 6.26 -11.53 -11.84
N THR A 10 7.48 -12.06 -11.71
CA THR A 10 7.74 -13.44 -11.31
C THR A 10 7.12 -13.76 -9.95
N ASP A 11 7.29 -12.87 -8.98
CA ASP A 11 6.75 -13.07 -7.62
C ASP A 11 5.31 -12.54 -7.45
N ARG A 12 4.76 -11.90 -8.49
CA ARG A 12 3.51 -11.12 -8.44
C ARG A 12 3.48 -10.21 -7.20
N LEU A 13 4.53 -9.40 -7.06
CA LEU A 13 4.78 -8.54 -5.90
C LEU A 13 5.10 -7.10 -6.35
N VAL A 14 4.51 -6.13 -5.65
CA VAL A 14 4.94 -4.73 -5.67
C VAL A 14 5.56 -4.38 -4.33
N VAL A 15 6.75 -3.78 -4.34
CA VAL A 15 7.36 -3.19 -3.16
C VAL A 15 7.42 -1.69 -3.37
N ALA A 16 6.75 -0.94 -2.51
CA ALA A 16 6.74 0.52 -2.53
C ALA A 16 7.36 1.05 -1.24
N VAL A 17 8.23 2.04 -1.37
CA VAL A 17 8.89 2.72 -0.25
C VAL A 17 8.59 4.20 -0.35
N ALA A 18 7.98 4.73 0.70
CA ALA A 18 7.77 6.15 0.91
C ALA A 18 8.94 6.74 1.71
N ARG A 19 9.55 7.77 1.16
CA ARG A 19 10.65 8.55 1.75
C ARG A 19 10.30 10.03 1.67
N ASP A 20 10.83 10.81 2.58
CA ASP A 20 10.66 12.26 2.62
C ASP A 20 9.18 12.66 2.75
N LYS A 21 8.86 13.90 2.34
CA LYS A 21 7.50 14.41 2.34
C LYS A 21 6.70 13.80 1.19
N VAL A 22 5.71 12.99 1.54
CA VAL A 22 4.76 12.39 0.59
C VAL A 22 3.53 13.28 0.45
N THR A 23 3.12 13.55 -0.79
CA THR A 23 1.86 14.23 -1.09
C THR A 23 0.80 13.24 -1.57
N VAL A 24 -0.46 13.67 -1.58
CA VAL A 24 -1.57 12.89 -2.19
C VAL A 24 -1.25 12.53 -3.64
N SER A 25 -0.73 13.49 -4.41
CA SER A 25 -0.38 13.30 -5.82
C SER A 25 0.74 12.27 -6.03
N ASP A 26 1.65 12.09 -5.07
CA ASP A 26 2.68 11.05 -5.17
C ASP A 26 2.09 9.64 -5.02
N ILE A 27 1.11 9.48 -4.12
CA ILE A 27 0.37 8.22 -3.96
C ILE A 27 -0.51 7.95 -5.19
N GLU A 28 -1.14 8.98 -5.75
CA GLU A 28 -1.92 8.85 -7.00
C GLU A 28 -1.05 8.41 -8.18
N ARG A 29 0.16 8.98 -8.30
CA ARG A 29 1.14 8.56 -9.32
C ARG A 29 1.57 7.11 -9.13
N TYR A 30 1.78 6.69 -7.89
CA TYR A 30 2.06 5.29 -7.57
C TYR A 30 0.90 4.37 -8.01
N PHE A 31 -0.35 4.71 -7.68
CA PHE A 31 -1.51 3.92 -8.12
C PHE A 31 -1.62 3.86 -9.65
N ALA A 32 -1.42 4.98 -10.34
CA ALA A 32 -1.43 5.04 -11.80
C ALA A 32 -0.32 4.16 -12.41
N GLY A 33 0.90 4.23 -11.88
CA GLY A 33 2.03 3.42 -12.34
C GLY A 33 1.77 1.91 -12.20
N VAL A 34 1.36 1.48 -11.00
CA VAL A 34 1.04 0.06 -10.74
C VAL A 34 -0.12 -0.43 -11.61
N THR A 35 -1.09 0.44 -11.91
CA THR A 35 -2.22 0.10 -12.80
C THR A 35 -1.76 -0.03 -14.25
N ALA A 36 -0.92 0.88 -14.73
CA ALA A 36 -0.38 0.85 -16.09
C ALA A 36 0.45 -0.42 -16.36
N ASP A 37 1.16 -0.93 -15.36
CA ASP A 37 1.92 -2.19 -15.42
C ASP A 37 1.06 -3.45 -15.17
N GLY A 38 -0.26 -3.32 -15.02
CA GLY A 38 -1.17 -4.46 -14.80
C GLY A 38 -0.98 -5.15 -13.44
N ALA A 39 -0.33 -4.50 -12.47
CA ALA A 39 0.07 -5.10 -11.20
C ALA A 39 -0.91 -4.80 -10.05
N MET A 40 -2.11 -4.28 -10.32
CA MET A 40 -3.10 -3.99 -9.26
C MET A 40 -3.58 -5.23 -8.50
N GLY A 41 -3.63 -6.39 -9.15
CA GLY A 41 -3.92 -7.68 -8.51
C GLY A 41 -2.76 -8.29 -7.72
N TYR A 42 -1.55 -7.75 -7.82
CA TYR A 42 -0.38 -8.30 -7.14
C TYR A 42 -0.40 -8.01 -5.65
N ARG A 43 0.30 -8.85 -4.88
CA ARG A 43 0.60 -8.59 -3.46
C ARG A 43 1.44 -7.33 -3.34
N LYS A 44 1.23 -6.55 -2.29
CA LYS A 44 1.90 -5.25 -2.12
C LYS A 44 2.50 -5.13 -0.73
N ILE A 45 3.75 -4.70 -0.66
CA ILE A 45 4.37 -4.15 0.54
C ILE A 45 4.47 -2.64 0.35
N PHE A 46 4.00 -1.87 1.31
CA PHE A 46 4.17 -0.42 1.33
C PHE A 46 4.85 0.01 2.63
N GLU A 47 6.09 0.48 2.52
CA GLU A 47 6.91 0.91 3.64
C GLU A 47 6.84 2.43 3.83
N ILE A 48 6.53 2.89 5.06
CA ILE A 48 6.40 4.32 5.44
C ILE A 48 7.38 4.73 6.55
N THR A 49 8.55 4.09 6.59
CA THR A 49 9.51 4.19 7.69
C THR A 49 10.23 5.55 7.77
N HIS A 50 10.37 6.26 6.65
CA HIS A 50 11.21 7.48 6.53
C HIS A 50 10.43 8.72 6.06
N THR A 51 9.18 8.89 6.49
CA THR A 51 8.36 10.06 6.14
C THR A 51 8.27 11.03 7.33
N PRO A 52 9.12 12.05 7.44
CA PRO A 52 9.12 12.98 8.58
C PRO A 52 7.85 13.84 8.65
N GLU A 53 7.21 14.08 7.49
CA GLU A 53 5.94 14.78 7.40
C GLU A 53 4.80 13.81 7.06
N ALA A 54 3.83 13.79 7.97
CA ALA A 54 2.65 12.95 7.88
C ALA A 54 1.60 13.57 6.93
N LEU A 55 1.04 12.76 6.02
CA LEU A 55 -0.26 13.07 5.41
C LEU A 55 -1.30 13.26 6.53
N SER A 56 -2.16 14.28 6.36
CA SER A 56 -3.29 14.50 7.26
C SER A 56 -4.25 13.30 7.24
N ASP A 57 -4.98 13.11 8.33
CA ASP A 57 -6.00 12.05 8.40
C ASP A 57 -7.04 12.17 7.29
N GLU A 58 -7.40 13.40 6.91
CA GLU A 58 -8.33 13.64 5.80
C GLU A 58 -7.76 13.14 4.47
N ASN A 59 -6.50 13.46 4.18
CA ASN A 59 -5.84 12.96 2.98
C ASN A 59 -5.74 11.43 2.98
N LEU A 60 -5.46 10.82 4.14
CA LEU A 60 -5.39 9.36 4.27
C LEU A 60 -6.76 8.71 4.03
N ARG A 61 -7.86 9.31 4.49
CA ARG A 61 -9.22 8.83 4.22
C ARG A 61 -9.57 8.92 2.74
N VAL A 62 -9.27 10.05 2.11
CA VAL A 62 -9.49 10.26 0.66
C VAL A 62 -8.73 9.21 -0.15
N LEU A 63 -7.47 8.96 0.19
CA LEU A 63 -6.66 7.93 -0.45
C LEU A 63 -7.24 6.52 -0.23
N GLY A 64 -7.69 6.21 0.98
CA GLY A 64 -8.33 4.91 1.29
C GLY A 64 -9.60 4.68 0.47
N ALA A 65 -10.48 5.67 0.40
CA ALA A 65 -11.70 5.61 -0.42
C ALA A 65 -11.37 5.42 -1.92
N ARG A 66 -10.28 6.01 -2.40
CA ARG A 66 -9.84 5.81 -3.79
C ARG A 66 -9.41 4.38 -4.09
N VAL A 67 -8.79 3.68 -3.14
CA VAL A 67 -8.47 2.26 -3.28
C VAL A 67 -9.73 1.41 -3.44
N VAL A 68 -10.83 1.79 -2.80
CA VAL A 68 -12.13 1.11 -2.98
C VAL A 68 -12.63 1.24 -4.41
N LEU A 69 -12.46 2.41 -5.05
CA LEU A 69 -12.82 2.59 -6.47
C LEU A 69 -12.00 1.67 -7.39
N TYR A 70 -10.69 1.56 -7.16
CA TYR A 70 -9.87 0.60 -7.92
C TYR A 70 -10.32 -0.85 -7.73
N ALA A 71 -10.76 -1.20 -6.51
CA ALA A 71 -11.29 -2.53 -6.21
C ALA A 71 -12.66 -2.82 -6.86
N GLN A 72 -13.40 -1.80 -7.30
CA GLN A 72 -14.64 -2.00 -8.07
C GLN A 72 -14.34 -2.39 -9.53
N HIS A 73 -13.21 -1.96 -10.07
CA HIS A 73 -12.83 -2.19 -11.48
C HIS A 73 -11.93 -3.42 -11.69
N GLY A 74 -11.57 -4.15 -10.63
CA GLY A 74 -10.75 -5.35 -10.74
C GLY A 74 -10.22 -5.81 -9.38
N GLN A 75 -9.52 -6.95 -9.38
CA GLN A 75 -8.96 -7.50 -8.15
C GLN A 75 -7.80 -6.62 -7.66
N VAL A 76 -7.90 -6.14 -6.42
CA VAL A 76 -6.80 -5.47 -5.72
C VAL A 76 -6.17 -6.48 -4.77
N GLY A 77 -4.89 -6.80 -5.01
CA GLY A 77 -4.19 -7.81 -4.24
C GLY A 77 -3.93 -7.41 -2.78
N PRO A 78 -3.58 -8.39 -1.91
CA PRO A 78 -3.29 -8.15 -0.49
C PRO A 78 -2.26 -7.04 -0.26
N LEU A 79 -2.44 -6.26 0.80
CA LEU A 79 -1.49 -5.21 1.20
C LEU A 79 -0.95 -5.44 2.60
N ALA A 80 0.37 -5.44 2.72
CA ALA A 80 1.05 -5.20 3.98
C ALA A 80 1.61 -3.78 4.02
N ILE A 81 1.33 -3.06 5.10
CA ILE A 81 1.93 -1.74 5.38
C ILE A 81 2.99 -1.90 6.45
N VAL A 82 4.21 -1.44 6.20
CA VAL A 82 5.32 -1.47 7.17
C VAL A 82 5.53 -0.07 7.73
N ALA A 83 5.26 0.08 9.02
CA ALA A 83 5.22 1.35 9.73
C ALA A 83 5.96 1.24 11.07
N ALA A 84 7.25 1.59 11.08
CA ALA A 84 8.11 1.38 12.25
C ALA A 84 7.74 2.28 13.45
N SER A 85 7.38 3.55 13.20
CA SER A 85 7.08 4.51 14.27
C SER A 85 5.60 4.53 14.65
N ASP A 86 5.26 4.90 15.89
CA ASP A 86 3.88 4.99 16.36
C ASP A 86 3.04 5.98 15.54
N ARG A 87 3.65 7.08 15.12
CA ARG A 87 3.03 8.05 14.21
C ARG A 87 2.66 7.37 12.89
N SER A 88 3.62 6.73 12.23
CA SER A 88 3.38 6.05 10.95
C SER A 88 2.35 4.93 11.08
N PHE A 89 2.34 4.23 12.22
CA PHE A 89 1.38 3.17 12.50
C PHE A 89 -0.04 3.70 12.69
N GLY A 90 -0.19 4.85 13.37
CA GLY A 90 -1.47 5.56 13.47
C GLY A 90 -2.01 5.98 12.11
N GLN A 91 -1.16 6.53 11.24
CA GLN A 91 -1.55 6.90 9.87
C GLN A 91 -1.97 5.69 9.03
N ALA A 92 -1.21 4.59 9.12
CA ALA A 92 -1.56 3.35 8.44
C ALA A 92 -2.93 2.82 8.88
N LYS A 93 -3.27 2.95 10.17
CA LYS A 93 -4.61 2.62 10.69
C LYS A 93 -5.70 3.52 10.12
N THR A 94 -5.49 4.84 10.09
CA THR A 94 -6.44 5.78 9.49
C THR A 94 -6.73 5.43 8.02
N PHE A 95 -5.68 5.17 7.24
CA PHE A 95 -5.82 4.73 5.86
C PHE A 95 -6.56 3.37 5.76
N ALA A 96 -6.16 2.37 6.55
CA ALA A 96 -6.75 1.04 6.52
C ALA A 96 -8.25 1.05 6.84
N ALA A 97 -8.67 1.89 7.80
CA ALA A 97 -10.07 2.06 8.16
C ALA A 97 -10.91 2.68 7.02
N ALA A 98 -10.30 3.50 6.17
CA ALA A 98 -10.96 4.08 4.99
C ALA A 98 -10.86 3.18 3.74
N ALA A 99 -9.84 2.33 3.66
CA ALA A 99 -9.60 1.42 2.55
C ALA A 99 -10.37 0.09 2.71
N THR A 100 -11.69 0.17 2.94
CA THR A 100 -12.59 -0.99 3.10
C THR A 100 -12.90 -1.68 1.77
N ALA A 101 -11.85 -2.10 1.07
CA ALA A 101 -11.94 -2.96 -0.11
C ALA A 101 -12.02 -4.44 0.32
N ARG A 102 -12.60 -5.30 -0.53
CA ARG A 102 -12.57 -6.77 -0.35
C ARG A 102 -11.16 -7.31 -0.62
N ARG A 103 -10.22 -7.02 0.28
CA ARG A 103 -8.87 -7.60 0.25
C ARG A 103 -8.28 -7.74 1.64
N PRO A 104 -7.37 -8.69 1.86
CA PRO A 104 -6.55 -8.72 3.07
C PRO A 104 -5.67 -7.46 3.17
N LEU A 105 -5.68 -6.83 4.34
CA LEU A 105 -4.80 -5.71 4.69
C LEU A 105 -4.29 -5.90 6.11
N ALA A 106 -2.97 -5.84 6.30
CA ALA A 106 -2.34 -5.87 7.62
C ALA A 106 -1.23 -4.83 7.75
N ILE A 107 -0.98 -4.39 8.99
CA ILE A 107 0.01 -3.36 9.32
C ILE A 107 1.05 -3.99 10.25
N PHE A 108 2.32 -3.81 9.93
CA PHE A 108 3.46 -4.40 10.63
C PHE A 108 4.45 -3.33 11.05
N ARG A 109 5.22 -3.62 12.10
CA ARG A 109 6.39 -2.79 12.48
C ARG A 109 7.63 -3.16 11.69
N GLU A 110 7.71 -4.39 11.20
CA GLU A 110 8.90 -4.98 10.61
C GLU A 110 8.61 -5.56 9.23
N LEU A 111 9.54 -5.34 8.29
CA LEU A 111 9.40 -5.75 6.90
C LEU A 111 9.34 -7.27 6.74
N HIS A 112 10.13 -8.02 7.53
CA HIS A 112 10.16 -9.47 7.40
C HIS A 112 8.81 -10.11 7.79
N LEU A 113 8.15 -9.63 8.85
CA LEU A 113 6.82 -10.09 9.25
C LEU A 113 5.76 -9.78 8.19
N ALA A 114 5.84 -8.58 7.60
CA ALA A 114 4.97 -8.20 6.49
C ALA A 114 5.14 -9.14 5.29
N ARG A 115 6.38 -9.54 5.00
CA ARG A 115 6.68 -10.45 3.90
C ARG A 115 6.15 -11.85 4.16
N GLU A 116 6.42 -12.41 5.34
CA GLU A 116 5.91 -13.73 5.74
C GLU A 116 4.39 -13.80 5.67
N TRP A 117 3.70 -12.77 6.16
CA TRP A 117 2.24 -12.70 6.09
C TRP A 117 1.71 -12.63 4.65
N LEU A 118 2.39 -11.89 3.77
CA LEU A 118 2.02 -11.81 2.36
C LEU A 118 2.26 -13.11 1.59
N ASP A 119 3.30 -13.85 1.93
CA ASP A 119 3.60 -15.15 1.34
C ASP A 119 2.61 -16.23 1.79
N ALA A 120 1.99 -16.05 2.97
CA ALA A 120 0.90 -16.89 3.44
C ALA A 120 -0.48 -16.54 2.82
N GLN A 121 -0.61 -15.43 2.07
CA GLN A 121 -1.88 -15.10 1.41
C GLN A 121 -2.12 -16.04 0.23
N PRO A 122 -3.38 -16.44 -0.03
CA PRO A 122 -3.69 -17.22 -1.22
C PRO A 122 -3.22 -16.46 -2.47
N ALA A 123 -2.67 -17.20 -3.43
CA ALA A 123 -2.30 -16.63 -4.72
C ALA A 123 -3.53 -15.92 -5.31
N PRO A 124 -3.39 -14.73 -5.89
CA PRO A 124 -4.54 -14.07 -6.52
C PRO A 124 -5.06 -15.00 -7.60
N ASP A 125 -6.36 -15.34 -7.53
CA ASP A 125 -7.06 -16.10 -8.57
C ASP A 125 -6.62 -15.60 -9.94
N GLY A 126 -6.14 -16.54 -10.76
CA GLY A 126 -5.62 -16.28 -12.10
C GLY A 126 -6.69 -15.89 -13.07
#